data_AF-A0A0Z8N794-F1
#
_entry.id   AF-A0A0Z8N794-F1
#
_cell.length_a   1.000
_cell.length_b   1.000
_cell.length_c   1.000
_cell.angle_alpha   90.00
_cell.angle_beta   90.00
_cell.angle_gamma   90.00
#
_symmetry.space_group_name_H-M   'P 1'
#
loop_
_entity.id
_entity.type
_entity.pdbx_description
1 polymer ?
#
loop_
_entity_poly.entity_id
_entity_poly.type
_entity_poly.pdbx_seq_one_letter_code
_entity_poly.pdbx_strand_id
1 'polypeptide(L)'
;MFQSKDDNFNRVKDFHFLMDGETQELPSVYDGQTALHRAGFKLEELVEFLHAASESEVEFHDFIQQLHQDLDTAAAKVSGKRSFGVSMQDQVDALLDILYFTYGSFVLMGVDPEPIFQIVHTANMGKTFPDGKAHFDPITHKILKPDDWEERFAPEEKIQEELKRQMKRLDS
;
A
#
# COMPACT_ATOMS: atom_id res chain seq x y z
N MET A 1 -8.00 -9.67 21.10
CA MET A 1 -7.82 -9.19 19.72
C MET A 1 -6.74 -10.05 19.08
N PHE A 2 -6.99 -10.57 17.87
CA PHE A 2 -6.07 -11.37 17.07
C PHE A 2 -4.79 -10.59 16.77
N GLN A 3 -3.63 -11.24 16.86
CA GLN A 3 -2.29 -10.71 16.57
C GLN A 3 -1.55 -11.70 15.68
N SER A 4 -0.86 -11.18 14.65
CA SER A 4 -0.02 -11.95 13.74
C SER A 4 1.39 -12.11 14.30
N LYS A 5 2.16 -13.05 13.75
CA LYS A 5 3.63 -13.10 13.94
C LYS A 5 4.37 -12.10 13.05
N ASP A 6 3.67 -11.50 12.09
CA ASP A 6 4.19 -10.45 11.24
C ASP A 6 3.92 -9.08 11.91
N ASP A 7 4.99 -8.40 12.31
CA ASP A 7 4.90 -7.12 12.99
C ASP A 7 4.36 -6.01 12.07
N ASN A 8 4.63 -6.07 10.75
CA ASN A 8 4.08 -5.11 9.79
C ASN A 8 2.56 -5.28 9.65
N PHE A 9 2.08 -6.51 9.70
CA PHE A 9 0.63 -6.75 9.78
C PHE A 9 0.04 -6.11 11.04
N ASN A 10 0.65 -6.31 12.20
CA ASN A 10 0.15 -5.77 13.47
C ASN A 10 0.15 -4.23 13.46
N ARG A 11 1.19 -3.59 12.90
CA ARG A 11 1.24 -2.13 12.68
C ARG A 11 0.06 -1.63 11.84
N VAL A 12 -0.28 -2.31 10.73
CA VAL A 12 -1.42 -1.91 9.88
C VAL A 12 -2.75 -2.19 10.57
N LYS A 13 -2.84 -3.25 11.38
CA LYS A 13 -4.01 -3.53 12.21
C LYS A 13 -4.25 -2.42 13.24
N ASP A 14 -3.20 -1.97 13.92
CA ASP A 14 -3.28 -0.88 14.90
C ASP A 14 -3.71 0.43 14.23
N PHE A 15 -3.22 0.70 13.02
CA PHE A 15 -3.68 1.82 12.21
C PHE A 15 -5.18 1.73 11.90
N HIS A 16 -5.66 0.59 11.39
CA HIS A 16 -7.10 0.42 11.12
C HIS A 16 -7.95 0.51 12.38
N PHE A 17 -7.48 -0.05 13.51
CA PHE A 17 -8.19 0.09 14.78
C PHE A 17 -8.30 1.55 15.23
N LEU A 18 -7.22 2.33 15.07
CA LEU A 18 -7.22 3.75 15.40
C LEU A 18 -8.11 4.58 14.47
N MET A 19 -8.08 4.30 13.17
CA MET A 19 -8.80 5.09 12.16
C MET A 19 -10.28 4.71 12.09
N ASP A 20 -10.58 3.41 12.09
CA ASP A 20 -11.92 2.87 11.83
C ASP A 20 -12.64 2.44 13.13
N GLY A 21 -11.93 2.37 14.26
CA GLY A 21 -12.47 2.01 15.58
C GLY A 21 -12.60 0.51 15.83
N GLU A 22 -12.55 -0.31 14.79
CA GLU A 22 -12.59 -1.77 14.88
C GLU A 22 -11.78 -2.44 13.78
N THR A 23 -11.47 -3.72 13.98
CA THR A 23 -10.79 -4.55 12.99
C THR A 23 -11.45 -5.91 12.87
N GLN A 24 -11.29 -6.52 11.71
CA GLN A 24 -11.76 -7.88 11.48
C GLN A 24 -10.93 -8.88 12.30
N GLU A 25 -11.60 -9.67 13.15
CA GLU A 25 -10.94 -10.61 14.08
C GLU A 25 -10.93 -12.07 13.59
N LEU A 26 -11.81 -12.39 12.63
CA LEU A 26 -11.91 -13.72 12.01
C LEU A 26 -11.80 -13.58 10.48
N PRO A 27 -11.22 -14.56 9.76
CA PRO A 27 -11.17 -14.52 8.30
C PRO A 27 -12.55 -14.29 7.69
N SER A 28 -12.65 -13.29 6.83
CA SER A 28 -13.87 -12.95 6.09
C SER A 28 -13.51 -12.69 4.64
N VAL A 29 -14.38 -13.09 3.73
CA VAL A 29 -14.20 -12.91 2.30
C VAL A 29 -14.69 -11.52 1.91
N TYR A 30 -13.96 -10.83 1.04
CA TYR A 30 -14.45 -9.57 0.50
C TYR A 30 -15.52 -9.80 -0.56
N ASP A 31 -16.54 -8.94 -0.56
CA ASP A 31 -17.40 -8.80 -1.73
C ASP A 31 -16.66 -8.10 -2.89
N GLY A 32 -17.30 -8.09 -4.06
CA GLY A 32 -16.68 -7.57 -5.27
C GLY A 32 -16.37 -6.07 -5.21
N GLN A 33 -17.21 -5.26 -4.55
CA GLN A 33 -17.00 -3.81 -4.47
C GLN A 33 -15.86 -3.47 -3.52
N THR A 34 -15.80 -4.14 -2.37
CA THR A 34 -14.71 -4.00 -1.39
C THR A 34 -13.39 -4.45 -2.00
N ALA A 35 -13.37 -5.60 -2.68
CA ALA A 35 -12.18 -6.08 -3.37
C ALA A 35 -11.71 -5.10 -4.46
N LEU A 36 -12.63 -4.54 -5.25
CA LEU A 36 -12.33 -3.54 -6.29
C LEU A 36 -11.75 -2.25 -5.68
N HIS A 37 -12.37 -1.73 -4.62
CA HIS A 37 -11.87 -0.55 -3.92
C HIS A 37 -10.46 -0.79 -3.35
N ARG A 38 -10.25 -1.93 -2.69
CA ARG A 38 -8.93 -2.32 -2.19
C ARG A 38 -7.93 -2.50 -3.32
N ALA A 39 -8.32 -2.95 -4.52
CA ALA A 39 -7.44 -3.04 -5.67
C ALA A 39 -7.07 -1.65 -6.22
N GLY A 40 -8.02 -0.70 -6.22
CA GLY A 40 -7.80 0.68 -6.62
C GLY A 40 -6.64 1.35 -5.89
N PHE A 41 -6.52 1.15 -4.57
CA PHE A 41 -5.38 1.67 -3.81
C PHE A 41 -4.03 1.19 -4.35
N LYS A 42 -3.90 -0.09 -4.73
CA LYS A 42 -2.63 -0.57 -5.31
C LYS A 42 -2.40 -0.01 -6.71
N LEU A 43 -3.47 0.24 -7.47
CA LEU A 43 -3.35 0.83 -8.80
C LEU A 43 -2.78 2.26 -8.71
N GLU A 44 -3.23 3.06 -7.74
CA GLU A 44 -2.66 4.39 -7.48
C GLU A 44 -1.15 4.30 -7.22
N GLU A 45 -0.71 3.41 -6.32
CA GLU A 45 0.70 3.20 -6.01
C GLU A 45 1.52 2.68 -7.22
N LEU A 46 0.93 1.84 -8.09
CA LEU A 46 1.59 1.39 -9.32
C LEU A 46 1.81 2.57 -10.30
N VAL A 47 0.84 3.48 -10.41
CA VAL A 47 0.96 4.68 -11.23
C VAL A 47 2.03 5.62 -10.66
N GLU A 48 2.04 5.83 -9.34
CA GLU A 48 3.06 6.66 -8.68
C GLU A 48 4.47 6.05 -8.81
N PHE A 49 4.60 4.72 -8.67
CA PHE A 49 5.86 4.02 -8.87
C PHE A 49 6.39 4.20 -10.30
N LEU A 50 5.54 4.04 -11.31
CA LEU A 50 5.95 4.23 -12.71
C LEU A 50 6.30 5.69 -12.99
N HIS A 51 5.55 6.65 -12.45
CA HIS A 51 5.88 8.07 -12.55
C HIS A 51 7.25 8.38 -11.94
N ALA A 52 7.54 7.83 -10.76
CA ALA A 52 8.85 7.98 -10.11
C ALA A 52 9.99 7.27 -10.85
N ALA A 53 9.68 6.34 -11.75
CA ALA A 53 10.62 5.62 -12.60
C ALA A 53 10.75 6.19 -14.02
N SER A 54 10.05 7.29 -14.34
CA SER A 54 10.09 7.94 -15.66
C SER A 54 10.97 9.19 -15.66
N GLU A 55 11.71 9.40 -16.74
CA GLU A 55 12.53 10.60 -16.97
C GLU A 55 11.76 11.72 -17.70
N SER A 56 10.60 11.41 -18.28
CA SER A 56 9.77 12.37 -19.01
C SER A 56 8.27 12.01 -19.01
N GLU A 57 7.43 12.99 -19.31
CA GLU A 57 5.98 12.79 -19.47
C GLU A 57 5.64 11.82 -20.62
N VAL A 58 6.43 11.84 -21.69
CA VAL A 58 6.25 10.93 -22.84
C VAL A 58 6.50 9.48 -22.41
N GLU A 59 7.61 9.23 -21.72
CA GLU A 59 7.94 7.88 -21.23
C GLU A 59 6.92 7.39 -20.20
N PHE A 60 6.49 8.27 -19.28
CA PHE A 60 5.43 7.94 -18.34
C PHE A 60 4.14 7.55 -19.06
N HIS A 61 3.74 8.29 -20.10
CA HIS A 61 2.57 7.96 -20.90
C HIS A 61 2.68 6.58 -21.56
N ASP A 62 3.85 6.27 -22.12
CA ASP A 62 4.12 4.97 -22.74
C ASP A 62 4.02 3.82 -21.70
N PHE A 63 4.55 4.02 -20.49
CA PHE A 63 4.43 3.04 -19.39
C PHE A 63 2.98 2.83 -18.95
N ILE A 64 2.19 3.90 -18.84
CA ILE A 64 0.76 3.79 -18.49
C ILE A 64 -0.03 3.09 -19.62
N GLN A 65 0.28 3.37 -20.88
CA GLN A 65 -0.34 2.67 -22.00
C GLN A 65 -0.02 1.17 -21.97
N GLN A 66 1.22 0.79 -21.66
CA GLN A 66 1.59 -0.61 -21.50
C GLN A 66 0.87 -1.26 -20.32
N LEU A 67 0.76 -0.56 -19.17
CA LEU A 67 0.05 -1.07 -18.00
C LEU A 67 -1.44 -1.36 -18.30
N HIS A 68 -2.09 -0.52 -19.10
CA HIS A 68 -3.46 -0.78 -19.58
C HIS A 68 -3.55 -2.05 -20.43
N GLN A 69 -2.61 -2.27 -21.35
CA GLN A 69 -2.59 -3.48 -22.19
C GLN A 69 -2.33 -4.74 -21.36
N ASP A 70 -1.47 -4.64 -20.35
CA ASP A 70 -1.16 -5.74 -19.45
C ASP A 70 -2.38 -6.10 -18.57
N LEU A 71 -3.12 -5.10 -18.10
CA LEU A 71 -4.38 -5.28 -17.38
C LEU A 71 -5.41 -6.02 -18.25
N ASP A 72 -5.62 -5.57 -19.49
CA ASP A 72 -6.56 -6.21 -20.42
C ASP A 72 -6.15 -7.66 -20.71
N THR A 73 -4.84 -7.90 -20.89
CA THR A 73 -4.28 -9.24 -21.09
C THR A 73 -4.51 -10.13 -19.87
N ALA A 74 -4.30 -9.61 -18.66
CA ALA A 74 -4.54 -10.34 -17.42
C ALA A 74 -6.04 -10.69 -17.23
N ALA A 75 -6.93 -9.73 -17.49
CA ALA A 75 -8.38 -9.93 -17.43
C ALA A 75 -8.85 -11.03 -18.40
N ALA A 76 -8.34 -11.03 -19.64
CA ALA A 76 -8.66 -12.04 -20.64
C ALA A 76 -8.19 -13.45 -20.22
N LYS A 77 -6.99 -13.56 -19.60
CA LYS A 77 -6.44 -14.84 -19.13
C LYS A 77 -7.30 -15.48 -18.03
N VAL A 78 -7.82 -14.68 -17.10
CA VAL A 78 -8.65 -15.18 -15.98
C VAL A 78 -10.04 -15.57 -16.46
N SER A 79 -10.63 -14.76 -17.35
CA SER A 79 -11.98 -14.97 -17.90
C SER A 79 -12.12 -16.29 -18.67
N GLY A 80 -11.05 -16.78 -19.29
CA GLY A 80 -11.06 -18.03 -20.06
C GLY A 80 -10.81 -19.32 -19.26
N LYS A 81 -10.49 -19.23 -17.96
CA LYS A 81 -9.97 -20.38 -17.18
C LYS A 81 -10.74 -20.72 -15.90
N ARG A 82 -11.45 -19.75 -15.29
CA ARG A 82 -12.10 -19.94 -13.98
C ARG A 82 -13.59 -19.67 -14.07
N SER A 83 -14.39 -20.51 -13.40
CA SER A 83 -15.80 -20.23 -13.16
C SER A 83 -15.93 -19.04 -12.20
N PHE A 84 -16.88 -18.15 -12.46
CA PHE A 84 -17.16 -17.04 -11.56
C PHE A 84 -17.67 -17.53 -10.20
N GLY A 85 -17.10 -17.02 -9.12
CA GLY A 85 -17.47 -17.33 -7.75
C GLY A 85 -16.63 -16.53 -6.75
N VAL A 86 -17.19 -16.26 -5.57
CA VAL A 86 -16.48 -15.61 -4.47
C VAL A 86 -15.73 -16.69 -3.68
N SER A 87 -14.40 -16.56 -3.58
CA SER A 87 -13.52 -17.56 -2.98
C SER A 87 -12.52 -16.89 -2.06
N MET A 88 -12.57 -17.23 -0.77
CA MET A 88 -11.61 -16.73 0.23
C MET A 88 -10.19 -17.19 -0.10
N GLN A 89 -10.03 -18.44 -0.54
CA GLN A 89 -8.72 -18.98 -0.91
C GLN A 89 -8.11 -18.18 -2.06
N ASP A 90 -8.85 -17.93 -3.14
CA ASP A 90 -8.33 -17.21 -4.31
C ASP A 90 -8.03 -15.74 -4.01
N GLN A 91 -8.83 -15.10 -3.13
CA GLN A 91 -8.55 -13.72 -2.70
C GLN A 91 -7.26 -13.63 -1.87
N VAL A 92 -7.06 -14.57 -0.93
CA VAL A 92 -5.84 -14.60 -0.11
C VAL A 92 -4.61 -14.92 -0.95
N ASP A 93 -4.72 -15.88 -1.89
CA ASP A 93 -3.66 -16.24 -2.83
C ASP A 93 -3.21 -15.02 -3.66
N ALA A 94 -4.15 -14.31 -4.28
CA ALA A 94 -3.85 -13.12 -5.07
C ALA A 94 -3.25 -11.97 -4.24
N LEU A 95 -3.71 -11.76 -2.99
CA LEU A 95 -3.14 -10.73 -2.11
C LEU A 95 -1.72 -11.09 -1.65
N LEU A 96 -1.44 -12.38 -1.41
CA LEU A 96 -0.10 -12.86 -1.09
C LEU A 96 0.85 -12.75 -2.28
N ASP A 97 0.41 -13.06 -3.50
CA ASP A 97 1.21 -12.86 -4.71
C ASP A 97 1.59 -11.39 -4.88
N ILE A 98 0.64 -10.46 -4.68
CA ILE A 98 0.94 -9.02 -4.71
C ILE A 98 2.00 -8.66 -3.66
N LEU A 99 1.81 -9.11 -2.40
CA LEU A 99 2.77 -8.84 -1.33
C LEU A 99 4.17 -9.42 -1.67
N TYR A 100 4.21 -10.61 -2.24
CA TYR A 100 5.44 -11.28 -2.63
C TYR A 100 6.18 -10.53 -3.75
N PHE A 101 5.45 -10.07 -4.77
CA PHE A 101 6.03 -9.25 -5.84
C PHE A 101 6.49 -7.88 -5.32
N THR A 102 5.76 -7.25 -4.40
CA THR A 102 6.19 -6.01 -3.75
C THR A 102 7.51 -6.20 -2.99
N TYR A 103 7.63 -7.24 -2.17
CA TYR A 103 8.91 -7.56 -1.53
C TYR A 103 10.00 -7.92 -2.56
N GLY A 104 9.64 -8.63 -3.63
CA GLY A 104 10.54 -8.94 -4.74
C GLY A 104 11.13 -7.67 -5.37
N SER A 105 10.33 -6.63 -5.56
CA SER A 105 10.80 -5.32 -6.04
C SER A 105 11.83 -4.71 -5.09
N PHE A 106 11.56 -4.68 -3.77
CA PHE A 106 12.53 -4.19 -2.80
C PHE A 106 13.84 -5.00 -2.78
N VAL A 107 13.74 -6.33 -2.88
CA VAL A 107 14.92 -7.22 -3.00
C VAL A 107 15.75 -6.88 -4.23
N LEU A 108 15.11 -6.70 -5.39
CA LEU A 108 15.80 -6.36 -6.64
C LEU A 108 16.36 -4.92 -6.64
N MET A 109 15.74 -4.01 -5.89
CA MET A 109 16.25 -2.65 -5.66
C MET A 109 17.37 -2.60 -4.63
N GLY A 110 17.58 -3.67 -3.85
CA GLY A 110 18.54 -3.68 -2.73
C GLY A 110 18.13 -2.78 -1.57
N VAL A 111 16.84 -2.51 -1.42
CA VAL A 111 16.29 -1.67 -0.35
C VAL A 111 15.69 -2.56 0.73
N ASP A 112 16.10 -2.36 1.98
CA ASP A 112 15.43 -2.97 3.13
C ASP A 112 14.17 -2.15 3.46
N PRO A 113 12.96 -2.71 3.25
CA PRO A 113 11.73 -1.96 3.42
C PRO A 113 11.31 -1.79 4.89
N GLU A 114 11.86 -2.55 5.85
CA GLU A 114 11.35 -2.52 7.24
C GLU A 114 11.48 -1.14 7.90
N PRO A 115 12.65 -0.46 7.86
CA PRO A 115 12.78 0.84 8.51
C PRO A 115 11.93 1.93 7.83
N ILE A 116 11.80 1.84 6.50
CA ILE A 116 10.98 2.73 5.68
C ILE A 116 9.49 2.52 6.01
N PHE A 117 9.06 1.27 6.14
CA PHE A 117 7.71 0.93 6.56
C PHE A 117 7.38 1.52 7.94
N GLN A 118 8.32 1.46 8.89
CA GLN A 118 8.12 2.05 10.21
C GLN A 118 8.00 3.57 10.17
N ILE A 119 8.76 4.25 9.29
CA ILE A 119 8.62 5.69 9.05
C ILE A 119 7.21 6.01 8.52
N VAL A 120 6.75 5.30 7.49
CA VAL A 120 5.42 5.48 6.89
C VAL A 120 4.31 5.15 7.90
N HIS A 121 4.46 4.10 8.68
CA HIS A 121 3.51 3.75 9.73
C HIS A 121 3.42 4.87 10.78
N THR A 122 4.56 5.39 11.24
CA THR A 122 4.59 6.53 12.19
C THR A 122 3.89 7.76 11.60
N ALA A 123 4.12 8.05 10.32
CA ALA A 123 3.46 9.14 9.62
C ALA A 123 1.93 8.96 9.57
N ASN A 124 1.49 7.73 9.28
CA ASN A 124 0.07 7.37 9.24
C ASN A 124 -0.60 7.46 10.62
N MET A 125 0.05 6.99 11.68
CA MET A 125 -0.45 7.14 13.06
C MET A 125 -0.52 8.61 13.49
N GLY A 126 0.38 9.45 12.98
CA GLY A 126 0.38 10.89 13.19
C GLY A 126 -0.85 11.62 12.65
N LYS A 127 -1.69 10.99 11.81
CA LYS A 127 -2.95 11.57 11.29
C LYS A 127 -4.06 11.71 12.35
N THR A 128 -3.77 11.34 13.59
CA THR A 128 -4.67 11.52 14.73
C THR A 128 -4.81 13.01 15.08
N PHE A 129 -6.04 13.49 15.21
CA PHE A 129 -6.31 14.87 15.61
C PHE A 129 -6.16 15.08 17.13
N PRO A 130 -6.10 16.33 17.64
CA PRO A 130 -5.94 16.60 19.07
C PRO A 130 -7.02 16.02 19.98
N ASP A 131 -8.18 15.64 19.42
CA ASP A 131 -9.26 14.95 20.13
C ASP A 131 -9.04 13.44 20.27
N GLY A 132 -7.91 12.93 19.75
CA GLY A 132 -7.53 11.52 19.78
C GLY A 132 -8.20 10.68 18.69
N LYS A 133 -8.83 11.28 17.68
CA LYS A 133 -9.57 10.57 16.62
C LYS A 133 -9.04 10.87 15.23
N ALA A 134 -9.34 9.97 14.31
CA ALA A 134 -9.21 10.23 12.89
C ALA A 134 -10.37 11.11 12.40
N HIS A 135 -10.08 12.06 11.53
CA HIS A 135 -11.10 12.83 10.83
C HIS A 135 -11.10 12.44 9.35
N PHE A 136 -12.27 12.47 8.72
CA PHE A 136 -12.46 12.03 7.35
C PHE A 136 -13.11 13.13 6.52
N ASP A 137 -12.68 13.26 5.27
CA ASP A 137 -13.36 14.11 4.30
C ASP A 137 -14.81 13.59 4.09
N PRO A 138 -15.84 14.43 4.20
CA PRO A 138 -17.23 13.97 4.19
C PRO A 138 -17.71 13.47 2.82
N ILE A 139 -16.98 13.76 1.74
CA ILE A 139 -17.36 13.40 0.37
C ILE A 139 -16.57 12.17 -0.09
N THR A 140 -15.25 12.23 0.06
CA THR A 140 -14.31 11.23 -0.44
C THR A 140 -13.98 10.15 0.58
N HIS A 141 -14.33 10.38 1.85
CA HIS A 141 -13.96 9.52 2.98
C HIS A 141 -12.45 9.33 3.15
N LYS A 142 -11.64 10.24 2.60
CA LYS A 142 -10.18 10.23 2.79
C LYS A 142 -9.85 10.69 4.22
N ILE A 143 -8.89 10.03 4.85
CA ILE A 143 -8.35 10.44 6.16
C ILE A 143 -7.68 11.80 6.02
N LEU A 144 -8.10 12.76 6.84
CA LEU A 144 -7.55 14.10 6.90
C LEU A 144 -6.27 14.14 7.76
N LYS A 145 -5.51 15.21 7.61
CA LYS A 145 -4.27 15.46 8.35
C LYS A 145 -4.48 16.67 9.29
N PRO A 146 -4.01 16.65 10.56
CA PRO A 146 -3.99 17.84 11.40
C PRO A 146 -3.00 18.90 10.88
N ASP A 147 -3.18 20.15 11.30
CA ASP A 147 -2.43 21.30 10.79
C ASP A 147 -0.89 21.17 10.95
N ASP A 148 -0.43 20.52 12.03
CA ASP A 148 0.99 20.31 12.34
C ASP A 148 1.55 18.99 11.78
N TRP A 149 0.75 18.23 11.02
CA TRP A 149 1.13 16.91 10.54
C TRP A 149 2.34 16.94 9.63
N GLU A 150 2.38 17.87 8.69
CA GLU A 150 3.43 17.93 7.68
C GLU A 150 4.80 18.19 8.33
N GLU A 151 4.87 19.16 9.24
CA GLU A 151 6.10 19.46 9.98
C GLU A 151 6.60 18.28 10.84
N ARG A 152 5.68 17.54 11.47
CA ARG A 152 6.04 16.54 12.49
C ARG A 152 6.20 15.13 11.94
N PHE A 153 5.35 14.77 10.99
CA PHE A 153 5.08 13.39 10.62
C PHE A 153 5.29 13.09 9.14
N ALA A 154 5.43 14.08 8.26
CA ALA A 154 5.72 13.86 6.84
C ALA A 154 6.90 12.88 6.67
N PRO A 155 6.73 11.77 5.91
CA PRO A 155 7.72 10.71 5.85
C PRO A 155 8.86 11.01 4.87
N GLU A 156 8.69 11.93 3.92
CA GLU A 156 9.52 12.06 2.72
C GLU A 156 11.00 12.31 3.06
N GLU A 157 11.29 13.28 3.93
CA GLU A 157 12.66 13.57 4.35
C GLU A 157 13.28 12.39 5.11
N LYS A 158 12.51 11.76 6.02
CA LYS A 158 12.97 10.61 6.81
C LYS A 158 13.27 9.39 5.94
N ILE A 159 12.47 9.16 4.90
CA ILE A 159 12.71 8.10 3.91
C ILE A 159 14.02 8.38 3.15
N GLN A 160 14.25 9.63 2.73
CA GLN A 160 15.50 10.00 2.05
C GLN A 160 16.73 9.81 2.95
N GLU A 161 16.64 10.17 4.22
CA GLU A 161 17.71 9.93 5.21
C GLU A 161 18.00 8.44 5.39
N GLU A 162 16.96 7.63 5.52
CA GLU A 162 17.06 6.19 5.67
C GLU A 162 17.67 5.53 4.42
N LEU A 163 17.24 5.92 3.22
CA LEU A 163 17.83 5.44 1.98
C LEU A 163 19.31 5.81 1.88
N LYS A 164 19.70 7.06 2.20
CA LYS A 164 21.11 7.46 2.27
C LYS A 164 21.90 6.60 3.26
N ARG A 165 21.29 6.24 4.39
CA ARG A 165 21.90 5.36 5.40
C ARG A 165 22.10 3.93 4.87
N GLN A 166 21.14 3.39 4.13
CA GLN A 166 21.26 2.06 3.51
C GLN A 166 22.32 2.05 2.40
N MET A 167 22.36 3.09 1.55
CA MET A 167 23.38 3.22 0.49
C MET A 167 24.80 3.24 1.06
N LYS A 168 25.04 3.94 2.18
CA LYS A 168 26.36 3.97 2.83
C LYS A 168 26.85 2.61 3.34
N ARG A 169 25.94 1.66 3.63
CA ARG A 169 26.35 0.29 4.04
C ARG A 169 26.98 -0.49 2.89
N LEU A 170 26.79 -0.05 1.65
CA LEU A 170 27.40 -0.67 0.46
C LEU A 170 28.85 -0.20 0.25
N ASP A 171 29.24 0.93 0.82
CA ASP A 171 30.59 1.52 0.70
C ASP A 171 31.59 0.98 1.75
N SER A 172 31.14 0.14 2.68
CA SER A 172 31.89 -0.41 3.82
C SER A 172 32.05 -1.91 3.74
#